data_AF-A0A6I3MFS0-F1
#
_entry.id   AF-A0A6I3MFS0-F1
#
_cell.length_a   1.000
_cell.length_b   1.000
_cell.length_c   1.000
_cell.angle_alpha   90.00
_cell.angle_beta   90.00
_cell.angle_gamma   90.00
#
_symmetry.space_group_name_H-M   'P 1'
#
loop_
_entity.id
_entity.type
_entity.pdbx_description
1 polymer ?
#
loop_
_entity_poly.entity_id
_entity_poly.type
_entity_poly.pdbx_seq_one_letter_code
_entity_poly.pdbx_strand_id
1 'polypeptide(L)'
;MKKNLLILAIAVSLTAIMAFSGLDNKSVGAIGDVKYSVLIPDKFREENGDGWVQMDDKIPLQGSELNIKHGITSVPDVRGLFIRSLNGSRNDDKRDMFNTENNRDRLVLEYQPDAIKKHTHNLSNKLGFFCGWTTGNQWSGGQRGNPMSANDPECSITILESGTNLSGDETRPKNISLYTYIKINE
;
A
#
# COMPACT_ATOMS: atom_id res chain seq x y z
N MET A 1 3.96 70.00 2.99
CA MET A 1 4.84 68.80 2.98
C MET A 1 4.52 67.79 4.08
N LYS A 2 4.44 68.16 5.36
CA LYS A 2 4.20 67.19 6.46
C LYS A 2 2.93 66.33 6.33
N LYS A 3 1.82 66.91 5.85
CA LYS A 3 0.54 66.20 5.63
C LYS A 3 0.63 65.11 4.55
N ASN A 4 1.32 65.39 3.44
CA ASN A 4 1.46 64.44 2.34
C ASN A 4 2.43 63.29 2.72
N LEU A 5 3.44 63.59 3.52
CA LEU A 5 4.36 62.56 4.05
C LEU A 5 3.66 61.60 5.02
N LEU A 6 2.74 62.12 5.83
CA LEU A 6 1.93 61.31 6.75
C LEU A 6 0.95 60.39 6.00
N ILE A 7 0.28 60.90 4.96
CA ILE A 7 -0.63 60.10 4.14
C ILE A 7 0.13 58.97 3.41
N LEU A 8 1.31 59.27 2.88
CA LEU A 8 2.15 58.27 2.22
C LEU A 8 2.63 57.19 3.19
N ALA A 9 3.05 57.57 4.40
CA ALA A 9 3.46 56.62 5.43
C ALA A 9 2.30 55.69 5.83
N ILE A 10 1.08 56.23 5.99
CA ILE A 10 -0.12 55.45 6.31
C ILE A 10 -0.45 54.47 5.17
N ALA A 11 -0.41 54.92 3.91
CA ALA A 11 -0.69 54.08 2.76
C ALA A 11 0.29 52.91 2.63
N VAL A 12 1.59 53.16 2.80
CA VAL A 12 2.63 52.12 2.78
C VAL A 12 2.43 51.11 3.91
N SER A 13 2.07 51.60 5.10
CA SER A 13 1.79 50.76 6.28
C SER A 13 0.57 49.87 6.03
N LEU A 14 -0.50 50.41 5.45
CA LEU A 14 -1.70 49.64 5.10
C LEU A 14 -1.41 48.58 4.03
N THR A 15 -0.63 48.88 3.00
CA THR A 15 -0.23 47.89 1.99
C THR A 15 0.67 46.80 2.57
N ALA A 16 1.57 47.14 3.50
CA ALA A 16 2.38 46.15 4.20
C ALA A 16 1.51 45.24 5.08
N ILE A 17 0.60 45.83 5.87
CA ILE A 17 -0.33 45.06 6.72
C ILE A 17 -1.20 44.12 5.87
N MET A 18 -1.74 44.57 4.74
CA MET A 18 -2.50 43.71 3.83
C MET A 18 -1.66 42.60 3.19
N ALA A 19 -0.38 42.88 2.86
CA ALA A 19 0.54 41.88 2.33
C ALA A 19 0.93 40.83 3.38
N PHE A 20 0.97 41.19 4.66
CA PHE A 20 1.30 40.26 5.75
C PHE A 20 0.08 39.58 6.39
N SER A 21 -1.13 40.14 6.29
CA SER A 21 -2.35 39.54 6.85
C SER A 21 -2.87 38.32 6.07
N GLY A 22 -2.30 38.04 4.90
CA GLY A 22 -2.62 36.85 4.10
C GLY A 22 -1.75 35.62 4.38
N LEU A 23 -0.81 35.69 5.32
CA LEU A 23 0.19 34.64 5.53
C LEU A 23 -0.17 33.61 6.61
N ASP A 24 -1.15 33.89 7.47
CA ASP A 24 -1.66 32.89 8.43
C ASP A 24 -2.79 32.06 7.80
N ASN A 25 -2.50 31.45 6.64
CA ASN A 25 -3.37 30.39 6.13
C ASN A 25 -3.16 29.15 6.99
N LYS A 26 -3.99 29.09 8.03
CA LYS A 26 -4.17 28.05 9.02
C LYS A 26 -4.04 26.64 8.43
N SER A 27 -2.81 26.13 8.40
CA SER A 27 -2.54 24.72 8.16
C SER A 27 -2.96 23.94 9.41
N VAL A 28 -4.22 23.54 9.48
CA VAL A 28 -4.73 22.78 10.64
C VAL A 28 -4.20 21.35 10.58
N GLY A 29 -3.38 20.99 11.57
CA GLY A 29 -2.79 19.66 11.77
C GLY A 29 -1.40 19.78 12.37
N ALA A 30 -0.89 18.71 12.95
CA ALA A 30 0.52 18.62 13.35
C ALA A 30 1.38 18.11 12.19
N ILE A 31 2.66 18.45 12.22
CA ILE A 31 3.66 17.87 11.30
C ILE A 31 3.64 16.34 11.46
N GLY A 32 3.54 15.63 10.34
CA GLY A 32 3.40 14.17 10.29
C GLY A 32 1.95 13.66 10.28
N ASP A 33 0.95 14.52 10.46
CA ASP A 33 -0.46 14.12 10.30
C ASP A 33 -0.72 13.64 8.87
N VAL A 34 -1.54 12.59 8.75
CA VAL A 34 -1.99 12.03 7.48
C VAL A 34 -3.48 12.29 7.31
N LYS A 35 -3.88 12.77 6.13
CA LYS A 35 -5.28 13.02 5.76
C LYS A 35 -5.64 12.30 4.47
N TYR A 36 -6.86 11.78 4.41
CA TYR A 36 -7.47 11.31 3.17
C TYR A 36 -8.43 12.37 2.64
N SER A 37 -8.46 12.57 1.33
CA SER A 37 -9.36 13.52 0.71
C SER A 37 -9.78 13.10 -0.70
N VAL A 38 -10.97 13.55 -1.10
CA VAL A 38 -11.46 13.46 -2.48
C VAL A 38 -10.87 14.56 -3.37
N LEU A 39 -10.27 15.59 -2.77
CA LEU A 39 -9.73 16.74 -3.49
C LEU A 39 -8.38 16.40 -4.12
N ILE A 40 -8.21 16.84 -5.36
CA ILE A 40 -6.92 16.86 -6.07
C ILE A 40 -5.95 17.84 -5.38
N PRO A 41 -4.62 17.72 -5.60
CA PRO A 41 -3.62 18.47 -4.84
C PRO A 41 -3.84 19.97 -4.79
N ASP A 42 -4.13 20.61 -5.93
CA ASP A 42 -4.32 22.07 -5.98
C ASP A 42 -5.52 22.51 -5.13
N LYS A 43 -6.64 21.77 -5.20
CA LYS A 43 -7.83 22.03 -4.38
C LYS A 43 -7.64 21.66 -2.93
N PHE A 44 -6.84 20.65 -2.64
CA PHE A 44 -6.52 20.30 -1.27
C PHE A 44 -5.71 21.40 -0.58
N ARG A 45 -4.69 21.95 -1.27
CA ARG A 45 -3.86 23.05 -0.75
C ARG A 45 -4.65 24.34 -0.57
N GLU A 46 -5.55 24.68 -1.50
CA GLU A 46 -6.48 25.82 -1.35
C GLU A 46 -7.26 25.76 -0.02
N GLU A 47 -7.64 24.55 0.42
CA GLU A 47 -8.45 24.34 1.63
C GLU A 47 -7.63 24.06 2.91
N ASN A 48 -6.42 23.52 2.81
CA ASN A 48 -5.65 23.01 3.95
C ASN A 48 -4.29 23.70 4.15
N GLY A 49 -3.86 24.56 3.22
CA GLY A 49 -2.56 25.23 3.25
C GLY A 49 -1.46 24.45 2.53
N ASP A 50 -0.36 25.16 2.25
CA ASP A 50 0.78 24.66 1.45
C ASP A 50 1.70 23.71 2.22
N GLY A 51 1.54 23.59 3.54
CA GLY A 51 2.29 22.66 4.38
C GLY A 51 1.97 21.18 4.12
N TRP A 52 0.97 20.89 3.29
CA TRP A 52 0.53 19.54 2.95
C TRP A 52 0.98 19.11 1.57
N VAL A 53 1.42 17.85 1.47
CA VAL A 53 1.86 17.24 0.21
C VAL A 53 1.19 15.90 -0.01
N GLN A 54 0.95 15.55 -1.27
CA GLN A 54 0.45 14.22 -1.63
C GLN A 54 1.56 13.19 -1.40
N MET A 55 1.20 12.03 -0.88
CA MET A 55 2.12 10.90 -0.69
C MET A 55 2.27 10.11 -2.01
N ASP A 56 3.04 10.64 -2.96
CA ASP A 56 3.19 10.06 -4.32
C ASP A 56 4.65 9.84 -4.77
N ASP A 57 5.60 9.84 -3.83
CA ASP A 57 7.07 9.70 -4.01
C ASP A 57 7.76 10.81 -4.82
N LYS A 58 7.05 11.91 -5.16
CA LYS A 58 7.63 12.98 -5.99
C LYS A 58 8.22 14.14 -5.21
N ILE A 59 7.88 14.28 -3.93
CA ILE A 59 8.26 15.48 -3.17
C ILE A 59 9.48 15.19 -2.29
N PRO A 60 10.62 15.88 -2.51
CA PRO A 60 11.77 15.77 -1.63
C PRO A 60 11.43 16.35 -0.26
N LEU A 61 11.70 15.60 0.81
CA LEU A 61 11.51 16.07 2.17
C LEU A 61 12.74 16.79 2.73
N GLN A 62 13.87 16.78 2.03
CA GLN A 62 15.10 17.39 2.53
C GLN A 62 14.87 18.87 2.88
N GLY A 63 15.08 19.22 4.15
CA GLY A 63 14.88 20.58 4.64
C GLY A 63 13.43 20.96 5.00
N SER A 64 12.47 20.04 4.85
CA SER A 64 11.13 20.22 5.44
C SER A 64 11.19 20.13 6.96
N GLU A 65 10.19 20.65 7.64
CA GLU A 65 10.11 20.53 9.09
C GLU A 65 9.93 19.08 9.55
N LEU A 66 9.20 18.26 8.77
CA LEU A 66 9.09 16.83 9.02
C LEU A 66 10.48 16.15 8.98
N ASN A 67 11.34 16.56 8.06
CA ASN A 67 12.71 16.06 7.98
C ASN A 67 13.59 16.58 9.12
N ILE A 68 13.58 17.88 9.38
CA ILE A 68 14.45 18.50 10.38
C ILE A 68 14.06 18.08 11.81
N LYS A 69 12.76 18.03 12.13
CA LYS A 69 12.27 17.76 13.49
C LYS A 69 12.18 16.27 13.79
N HIS A 70 11.85 15.43 12.79
CA HIS A 70 11.56 14.01 13.01
C HIS A 70 12.46 13.04 12.23
N GLY A 71 13.38 13.55 11.40
CA GLY A 71 14.35 12.73 10.68
C GLY A 71 13.76 11.92 9.52
N ILE A 72 12.51 12.16 9.11
CA ILE A 72 11.91 11.47 7.97
C ILE A 72 12.45 12.07 6.68
N THR A 73 13.12 11.26 5.87
CA THR A 73 13.83 11.69 4.66
C THR A 73 13.06 11.43 3.37
N SER A 74 12.10 10.51 3.39
CA SER A 74 11.28 10.15 2.24
C SER A 74 9.88 9.69 2.68
N VAL A 75 8.89 9.89 1.80
CA VAL A 75 7.54 9.33 1.94
C VAL A 75 7.26 8.46 0.71
N PRO A 76 6.76 7.22 0.87
CA PRO A 76 6.48 6.33 -0.25
C PRO A 76 5.31 6.82 -1.09
N ASP A 77 5.21 6.30 -2.31
CA ASP A 77 3.99 6.37 -3.11
C ASP A 77 2.94 5.44 -2.51
N VAL A 78 1.87 6.00 -1.95
CA VAL A 78 0.82 5.21 -1.29
C VAL A 78 -0.40 4.95 -2.19
N ARG A 79 -0.35 5.35 -3.46
CA ARG A 79 -1.45 5.15 -4.39
C ARG A 79 -1.68 3.64 -4.61
N GLY A 80 -2.92 3.21 -4.38
CA GLY A 80 -3.30 1.79 -4.50
C GLY A 80 -2.85 0.91 -3.34
N LEU A 81 -2.17 1.46 -2.31
CA LEU A 81 -1.72 0.70 -1.16
C LEU A 81 -2.77 0.70 -0.03
N PHE A 82 -2.85 -0.41 0.71
CA PHE A 82 -3.55 -0.42 1.98
C PHE A 82 -2.67 0.19 3.08
N ILE A 83 -3.29 1.00 3.93
CA ILE A 83 -2.64 1.57 5.12
C ILE A 83 -3.01 0.73 6.34
N ARG A 84 -1.99 0.33 7.09
CA ARG A 84 -2.13 -0.44 8.33
C ARG A 84 -1.43 0.27 9.47
N SER A 85 -1.99 0.14 10.67
CA SER A 85 -1.29 0.56 11.89
C SER A 85 -0.02 -0.27 12.07
N LEU A 86 1.05 0.39 12.52
CA LEU A 86 2.29 -0.27 12.86
C LEU A 86 2.07 -1.22 14.05
N ASN A 87 2.63 -2.42 13.95
CA ASN A 87 2.52 -3.47 14.97
C ASN A 87 3.79 -3.51 15.84
N GLY A 88 4.50 -2.39 15.98
CA GLY A 88 5.78 -2.32 16.69
C GLY A 88 5.66 -2.73 18.16
N SER A 89 6.69 -3.41 18.69
CA SER A 89 6.83 -3.74 20.12
C SER A 89 5.74 -4.63 20.73
N ARG A 90 4.96 -5.37 19.92
CA ARG A 90 4.04 -6.39 20.47
C ARG A 90 4.81 -7.61 20.94
N ASN A 91 4.43 -8.12 22.12
CA ASN A 91 4.98 -9.33 22.73
C ASN A 91 3.95 -10.46 22.83
N ASP A 92 2.95 -10.46 21.94
CA ASP A 92 1.91 -11.49 21.88
C ASP A 92 1.92 -12.23 20.53
N ASP A 93 1.01 -13.19 20.39
CA ASP A 93 0.82 -14.01 19.19
C ASP A 93 0.34 -13.22 17.95
N LYS A 94 0.06 -11.92 18.12
CA LYS A 94 -0.37 -10.99 17.06
C LYS A 94 0.78 -10.10 16.57
N ARG A 95 2.02 -10.41 16.95
CA ARG A 95 3.22 -9.73 16.45
C ARG A 95 3.35 -9.91 14.94
N ASP A 96 3.81 -8.86 14.26
CA ASP A 96 4.15 -8.91 12.84
C ASP A 96 5.26 -9.94 12.59
N MET A 97 4.99 -10.89 11.69
CA MET A 97 5.94 -11.91 11.25
C MET A 97 7.20 -11.30 10.64
N PHE A 98 7.13 -10.05 10.18
CA PHE A 98 8.28 -9.31 9.68
C PHE A 98 9.47 -9.33 10.65
N ASN A 99 9.23 -9.26 11.96
CA ASN A 99 10.30 -9.34 12.95
C ASN A 99 10.99 -10.70 12.94
N THR A 100 10.23 -11.78 12.91
CA THR A 100 10.75 -13.15 12.83
C THR A 100 11.58 -13.37 11.56
N GLU A 101 11.16 -12.76 10.45
CA GLU A 101 11.79 -12.91 9.13
C GLU A 101 13.03 -12.03 8.95
N ASN A 102 13.08 -10.86 9.58
CA ASN A 102 14.11 -9.82 9.32
C ASN A 102 14.93 -9.46 10.56
N ASN A 103 14.65 -10.06 11.71
CA ASN A 103 15.29 -9.77 13.01
C ASN A 103 15.23 -8.28 13.40
N ARG A 104 14.17 -7.58 13.00
CA ARG A 104 13.86 -6.19 13.39
C ARG A 104 12.38 -5.88 13.25
N ASP A 105 11.89 -4.90 14.00
CA ASP A 105 10.53 -4.41 13.78
C ASP A 105 10.42 -3.65 12.45
N ARG A 106 9.21 -3.68 11.88
CA ARG A 106 8.86 -2.90 10.70
C ARG A 106 8.96 -1.41 11.02
N LEU A 107 9.45 -0.62 10.09
CA LEU A 107 9.53 0.84 10.24
C LEU A 107 8.23 1.50 9.78
N VAL A 108 7.97 2.71 10.28
CA VAL A 108 6.89 3.54 9.74
C VAL A 108 7.15 3.81 8.26
N LEU A 109 6.08 3.81 7.44
CA LEU A 109 6.14 3.99 5.98
C LEU A 109 6.86 2.85 5.20
N GLU A 110 7.19 1.74 5.84
CA GLU A 110 7.82 0.60 5.16
C GLU A 110 6.81 -0.21 4.33
N TYR A 111 7.06 -0.31 3.02
CA TYR A 111 6.25 -1.10 2.10
C TYR A 111 6.20 -2.58 2.50
N GLN A 112 5.03 -3.18 2.36
CA GLN A 112 4.81 -4.61 2.51
C GLN A 112 4.14 -5.14 1.24
N PRO A 113 4.76 -6.08 0.51
CA PRO A 113 4.10 -6.71 -0.62
C PRO A 113 2.94 -7.60 -0.18
N ASP A 114 1.98 -7.79 -1.07
CA ASP A 114 0.90 -8.74 -0.87
C ASP A 114 1.47 -10.15 -0.64
N ALA A 115 0.90 -10.84 0.34
CA ALA A 115 1.32 -12.18 0.71
C ALA A 115 0.11 -13.05 1.04
N ILE A 116 0.09 -14.26 0.48
CA ILE A 116 -0.85 -15.31 0.86
C ILE A 116 -0.13 -16.21 1.86
N LYS A 117 -0.72 -16.40 3.05
CA LYS A 117 -0.17 -17.33 4.04
C LYS A 117 -0.12 -18.74 3.44
N LYS A 118 1.01 -19.45 3.61
CA LYS A 118 1.15 -20.85 3.21
C LYS A 118 -0.01 -21.67 3.78
N HIS A 119 -0.72 -22.37 2.91
CA HIS A 119 -1.81 -23.27 3.26
C HIS A 119 -1.82 -24.46 2.30
N THR A 120 -2.51 -25.54 2.69
CA THR A 120 -2.66 -26.75 1.88
C THR A 120 -4.13 -27.06 1.68
N HIS A 121 -4.47 -27.56 0.49
CA HIS A 121 -5.80 -28.05 0.17
C HIS A 121 -5.75 -29.57 0.09
N ASN A 122 -6.53 -30.25 0.92
CA ASN A 122 -6.71 -31.70 0.81
C ASN A 122 -7.80 -31.96 -0.23
N LEU A 123 -7.41 -32.44 -1.41
CA LEU A 123 -8.35 -32.87 -2.43
C LEU A 123 -8.66 -34.35 -2.21
N SER A 124 -9.91 -34.66 -1.83
CA SER A 124 -10.42 -36.03 -1.85
C SER A 124 -11.16 -36.24 -3.16
N ASN A 125 -10.41 -36.60 -4.19
CA ASN A 125 -10.99 -36.96 -5.48
C ASN A 125 -11.20 -38.47 -5.52
N LYS A 126 -12.46 -38.93 -5.48
CA LYS A 126 -12.79 -40.28 -5.95
C LYS A 126 -12.84 -40.21 -7.47
N LEU A 127 -11.67 -40.16 -8.10
CA LEU A 127 -11.55 -40.42 -9.52
C LEU A 127 -12.04 -41.87 -9.68
N GLY A 128 -13.14 -42.09 -10.38
CA GLY A 128 -13.67 -43.43 -10.59
C GLY A 128 -12.64 -44.35 -11.27
N PHE A 129 -13.01 -45.60 -11.50
CA PHE A 129 -12.18 -46.52 -12.27
C PHE A 129 -12.16 -46.07 -13.75
N PHE A 130 -11.02 -45.58 -14.24
CA PHE A 130 -10.80 -45.39 -15.67
C PHE A 130 -10.22 -46.66 -16.27
N CYS A 131 -11.07 -47.51 -16.83
CA CYS A 131 -10.70 -48.68 -17.63
C CYS A 131 -11.18 -48.46 -19.06
N GLY A 132 -10.27 -48.05 -19.95
CA GLY A 132 -10.54 -47.95 -21.38
C GLY A 132 -9.69 -46.88 -22.06
N TRP A 133 -8.81 -47.30 -22.96
CA TRP A 133 -8.18 -46.39 -23.91
C TRP A 133 -9.15 -46.06 -25.04
N THR A 134 -9.35 -44.76 -25.29
CA THR A 134 -9.46 -44.26 -26.67
C THR A 134 -8.05 -43.86 -27.11
N THR A 135 -7.68 -44.31 -28.31
CA THR A 135 -6.37 -44.11 -28.95
C THR A 135 -5.95 -42.64 -28.95
N GLY A 136 -4.98 -42.25 -28.12
CA GLY A 136 -4.29 -40.95 -28.27
C GLY A 136 -3.69 -40.30 -27.02
N ASN A 137 -4.04 -40.70 -25.80
CA ASN A 137 -3.60 -39.96 -24.61
C ASN A 137 -2.27 -40.48 -24.02
N GLN A 138 -1.17 -39.78 -24.29
CA GLN A 138 0.14 -40.02 -23.67
C GLN A 138 0.14 -39.67 -22.18
N TRP A 139 -0.27 -40.59 -21.31
CA TRP A 139 -0.02 -40.51 -19.86
C TRP A 139 1.17 -41.40 -19.51
N SER A 140 2.30 -40.79 -19.14
CA SER A 140 3.51 -41.50 -18.73
C SER A 140 3.41 -41.95 -17.27
N GLY A 141 2.62 -42.99 -17.01
CA GLY A 141 2.76 -43.82 -15.82
C GLY A 141 3.93 -44.79 -16.04
N GLY A 142 4.90 -44.79 -15.12
CA GLY A 142 6.21 -45.44 -15.24
C GLY A 142 6.23 -46.96 -15.24
N GLN A 143 5.47 -47.64 -16.11
CA GLN A 143 5.66 -49.06 -16.38
C GLN A 143 5.51 -49.35 -17.89
N ARG A 144 6.64 -49.62 -18.55
CA ARG A 144 6.64 -50.28 -19.86
C ARG A 144 6.23 -51.74 -19.66
N GLY A 145 5.03 -52.08 -20.14
CA GLY A 145 4.63 -53.47 -20.36
C GLY A 145 3.91 -54.15 -19.20
N ASN A 146 2.71 -53.70 -18.86
CA ASN A 146 1.66 -54.64 -18.44
C ASN A 146 0.26 -54.05 -18.70
N PRO A 147 -0.43 -54.45 -19.78
CA PRO A 147 -1.81 -54.07 -19.96
C PRO A 147 -2.70 -54.96 -19.09
N MET A 148 -3.36 -54.34 -18.11
CA MET A 148 -4.55 -54.84 -17.43
C MET A 148 -4.34 -55.90 -16.32
N SER A 149 -4.61 -55.50 -15.08
CA SER A 149 -5.46 -56.31 -14.20
C SER A 149 -6.81 -55.62 -14.17
N ALA A 150 -7.82 -56.21 -14.83
CA ALA A 150 -9.19 -55.69 -14.83
C ALA A 150 -9.88 -55.76 -13.45
N ASN A 151 -9.16 -56.24 -12.43
CA ASN A 151 -9.65 -56.42 -11.06
C ASN A 151 -8.72 -55.78 -10.02
N ASP A 152 -7.86 -54.84 -10.41
CA ASP A 152 -7.04 -54.11 -9.45
C ASP A 152 -7.75 -52.81 -9.01
N PRO A 153 -8.35 -52.77 -7.81
CA PRO A 153 -9.00 -51.58 -7.29
C PRO A 153 -8.01 -50.45 -6.93
N GLU A 154 -6.69 -50.66 -7.08
CA GLU A 154 -5.63 -49.78 -6.57
C GLU A 154 -4.89 -48.96 -7.66
N CYS A 155 -5.48 -48.77 -8.85
CA CYS A 155 -4.92 -47.85 -9.84
C CYS A 155 -5.00 -46.38 -9.36
N SER A 156 -3.98 -45.94 -8.62
CA SER A 156 -3.88 -44.56 -8.13
C SER A 156 -3.56 -43.59 -9.27
N ILE A 157 -4.40 -42.57 -9.42
CA ILE A 157 -4.15 -41.47 -10.37
C ILE A 157 -3.36 -40.40 -9.64
N THR A 158 -2.19 -40.06 -10.18
CA THR A 158 -1.43 -38.88 -9.73
C THR A 158 -1.82 -37.71 -10.63
N ILE A 159 -2.45 -36.68 -10.05
CA ILE A 159 -2.66 -35.40 -10.74
C ILE A 159 -1.29 -34.72 -10.81
N LEU A 160 -0.65 -34.75 -11.99
CA LEU A 160 0.67 -34.17 -12.21
C LEU A 160 0.66 -32.64 -12.13
N GLU A 161 -0.48 -31.99 -12.41
CA GLU A 161 -0.66 -30.55 -12.30
C GLU A 161 -2.08 -30.20 -11.84
N SER A 162 -2.23 -29.68 -10.61
CA SER A 162 -3.51 -29.20 -10.10
C SER A 162 -3.75 -27.75 -10.53
N GLY A 163 -4.08 -27.55 -11.80
CA GLY A 163 -4.62 -26.30 -12.32
C GLY A 163 -3.62 -25.15 -12.45
N THR A 164 -3.74 -24.41 -13.55
CA THR A 164 -3.21 -23.05 -13.68
C THR A 164 -3.88 -22.15 -12.64
N ASN A 165 -3.14 -21.23 -12.02
CA ASN A 165 -3.71 -20.21 -11.14
C ASN A 165 -4.91 -19.53 -11.84
N LEU A 166 -6.13 -19.82 -11.38
CA LEU A 166 -7.37 -19.18 -11.85
C LEU A 166 -7.65 -17.84 -11.13
N SER A 167 -6.74 -17.42 -10.25
CA SER A 167 -6.80 -16.10 -9.64
C SER A 167 -6.34 -15.06 -10.66
N GLY A 168 -7.13 -14.00 -10.86
CA GLY A 168 -6.64 -12.80 -11.56
C GLY A 168 -5.45 -12.18 -10.81
N ASP A 169 -4.73 -11.30 -11.49
CA ASP A 169 -3.49 -10.67 -10.98
C ASP A 169 -3.65 -9.93 -9.64
N GLU A 170 -4.89 -9.66 -9.21
CA GLU A 170 -5.19 -8.83 -8.05
C GLU A 170 -6.33 -9.41 -7.20
N THR A 171 -6.02 -9.81 -5.96
CA THR A 171 -7.03 -10.10 -4.93
C THR A 171 -7.37 -8.81 -4.18
N ARG A 172 -8.42 -8.10 -4.60
CA ARG A 172 -8.85 -6.85 -3.96
C ARG A 172 -10.19 -6.99 -3.23
N PRO A 173 -10.25 -6.69 -1.92
CA PRO A 173 -11.51 -6.37 -1.26
C PRO A 173 -12.21 -5.19 -1.96
N LYS A 174 -13.56 -5.13 -1.90
CA LYS A 174 -14.31 -3.96 -2.39
C LYS A 174 -13.84 -2.71 -1.63
N ASN A 175 -13.36 -1.70 -2.35
CA ASN A 175 -12.79 -0.49 -1.77
C ASN A 175 -13.12 0.76 -2.59
N ILE A 176 -12.82 1.93 -2.02
CA ILE A 176 -12.82 3.23 -2.70
C ILE A 176 -11.42 3.84 -2.58
N SER A 177 -11.05 4.69 -3.53
CA SER A 177 -9.74 5.37 -3.54
C SER A 177 -9.90 6.85 -3.21
N LEU A 178 -9.02 7.33 -2.33
CA LEU A 178 -8.90 8.73 -1.94
C LEU A 178 -7.45 9.16 -2.13
N TYR A 179 -7.21 10.45 -2.30
CA TYR A 179 -5.87 11.01 -2.21
C TYR A 179 -5.41 10.98 -0.76
N THR A 180 -4.14 10.61 -0.54
CA THR A 180 -3.52 10.61 0.77
C THR A 180 -2.47 11.70 0.83
N TYR A 181 -2.57 12.54 1.86
CA TYR A 181 -1.69 13.68 2.09
C TYR A 181 -1.01 13.55 3.44
N ILE A 182 0.18 14.12 3.56
CA ILE A 182 0.93 14.25 4.81
C ILE A 182 1.33 15.71 5.03
N LYS A 183 1.23 16.19 6.27
CA LYS A 183 1.72 17.52 6.64
C LYS A 183 3.22 17.49 6.87
N ILE A 184 3.97 18.28 6.10
CA ILE A 184 5.44 18.31 6.14
C ILE A 184 6.01 19.62 6.68
N ASN A 185 5.23 20.70 6.64
CA ASN A 185 5.56 22.03 7.17
C ASN A 185 4.29 22.66 7.78
N GLU A 186 4.45 23.65 8.65
CA GLU A 186 3.39 24.61 8.98
C GLU A 186 2.89 25.38 7.75
#